data_AF-A0A848UC51-F1
#
_entry.id   AF-A0A848UC51-F1
#
_cell.length_a   1.000
_cell.length_b   1.000
_cell.length_c   1.000
_cell.angle_alpha   90.00
_cell.angle_beta   90.00
_cell.angle_gamma   90.00
#
_symmetry.space_group_name_H-M   'P 1'
#
loop_
_entity.id
_entity.type
_entity.pdbx_description
1 polymer ?
#
loop_
_entity_poly.entity_id
_entity_poly.type
_entity_poly.pdbx_seq_one_letter_code
_entity_poly.pdbx_strand_id
1 'polypeptide(L)'
;MTAPVDRWREVAELFRARLSLVEHDQWTAVTPCADWDVRALVDHAVGYQWAYLNALDSNTAADAAGPDDDPVASWATVHAALAAAYERPDVLESSFDFLTPIVPGTIAAQIVVPLADLLIHTWDLSRAIDTDESLPEETCDFVLAAMRDVEHLIRIPEWYGEAIEPPPSASPVVQLMSFTGRPV
;
A
#
# COMPACT_ATOMS: atom_id res chain seq x y z
N MET A 1 9.66 5.27 17.97
CA MET A 1 8.53 4.98 17.08
C MET A 1 8.78 5.74 15.79
N THR A 2 8.90 5.02 14.67
CA THR A 2 9.07 5.62 13.35
C THR A 2 7.79 6.35 12.93
N ALA A 3 7.92 7.56 12.39
CA ALA A 3 6.78 8.35 11.98
C ALA A 3 6.06 7.67 10.79
N PRO A 4 4.73 7.79 10.65
CA PRO A 4 4.00 7.13 9.56
C PRO A 4 4.49 7.48 8.15
N VAL A 5 4.95 8.72 7.93
CA VAL A 5 5.56 9.15 6.65
C VAL A 5 6.87 8.42 6.37
N ASP A 6 7.69 8.19 7.39
CA ASP A 6 8.96 7.50 7.21
C ASP A 6 8.75 6.01 6.89
N ARG A 7 7.72 5.40 7.50
CA ARG A 7 7.26 4.04 7.11
C ARG A 7 6.81 4.01 5.66
N TRP A 8 6.02 4.99 5.23
CA TRP A 8 5.57 5.09 3.84
C TRP A 8 6.74 5.24 2.88
N ARG A 9 7.73 6.08 3.19
CA ARG A 9 8.94 6.25 2.38
C ARG A 9 9.73 4.95 2.23
N GLU A 10 9.92 4.22 3.33
CA GLU A 10 10.61 2.92 3.31
C GLU A 10 9.86 1.91 2.42
N VAL A 11 8.55 1.80 2.58
CA VAL A 11 7.72 0.88 1.79
C VAL A 11 7.66 1.30 0.31
N ALA A 12 7.58 2.60 0.02
CA ALA A 12 7.59 3.13 -1.34
C ALA A 12 8.89 2.78 -2.08
N GLU A 13 10.04 2.86 -1.41
CA GLU A 13 11.31 2.43 -2.00
C GLU A 13 11.38 0.92 -2.20
N LEU A 14 10.83 0.13 -1.27
CA LEU A 14 10.72 -1.32 -1.45
C LEU A 14 9.84 -1.68 -2.65
N PHE A 15 8.65 -1.07 -2.76
CA PHE A 15 7.76 -1.27 -3.91
C PHE A 15 8.47 -0.91 -5.22
N ARG A 16 9.15 0.25 -5.28
CA ARG A 16 9.96 0.64 -6.44
C ARG A 16 11.02 -0.41 -6.79
N ALA A 17 11.71 -0.94 -5.79
CA ALA A 17 12.73 -1.96 -5.98
C ALA A 17 12.12 -3.26 -6.55
N ARG A 18 11.00 -3.74 -6.01
CA ARG A 18 10.30 -4.94 -6.53
C ARG A 18 9.76 -4.74 -7.93
N LEU A 19 9.14 -3.59 -8.19
CA LEU A 19 8.63 -3.20 -9.49
C LEU A 19 9.73 -3.20 -10.57
N SER A 20 10.96 -2.79 -10.21
CA SER A 20 12.09 -2.80 -11.15
C SER A 20 12.61 -4.21 -11.52
N LEU A 21 12.17 -5.24 -10.81
CA LEU A 21 12.56 -6.64 -11.06
C LEU A 21 11.55 -7.39 -11.95
N VAL A 22 10.39 -6.79 -12.26
CA VAL A 22 9.35 -7.46 -13.05
C VAL A 22 9.82 -7.67 -14.48
N GLU A 23 9.97 -8.93 -14.88
CA GLU A 23 10.31 -9.32 -16.23
C GLU A 23 9.09 -9.24 -17.17
N HIS A 24 9.34 -9.17 -18.48
CA HIS A 24 8.28 -8.91 -19.47
C HIS A 24 7.16 -9.96 -19.46
N ASP A 25 7.47 -11.23 -19.22
CA ASP A 25 6.52 -12.33 -19.16
C ASP A 25 5.83 -12.48 -17.80
N GLN A 26 6.32 -11.80 -16.76
CA GLN A 26 5.74 -11.84 -15.42
C GLN A 26 4.54 -10.91 -15.23
N TRP A 27 4.32 -9.94 -16.13
CA TRP A 27 3.19 -9.01 -16.05
C TRP A 27 1.81 -9.69 -16.05
N THR A 28 1.70 -10.87 -16.66
CA THR A 28 0.46 -11.67 -16.68
C THR A 28 0.47 -12.83 -15.67
N ALA A 29 1.46 -12.88 -14.78
CA ALA A 29 1.53 -13.91 -13.74
C ALA A 29 0.42 -13.72 -12.71
N VAL A 30 -0.08 -14.82 -12.17
CA VAL A 30 -1.10 -14.81 -11.11
C VAL A 30 -0.54 -14.20 -9.83
N THR A 31 -1.37 -13.48 -9.08
CA THR A 31 -1.01 -12.91 -7.79
C THR A 31 -1.79 -13.60 -6.66
N PRO A 32 -1.42 -13.36 -5.38
CA PRO A 32 -2.25 -13.77 -4.25
C PRO A 32 -3.66 -13.17 -4.25
N CYS A 33 -3.86 -12.03 -4.92
CA CYS A 33 -5.17 -11.48 -5.22
C CYS A 33 -5.75 -12.25 -6.42
N ALA A 34 -6.64 -13.22 -6.16
CA ALA A 34 -7.04 -14.24 -7.14
C ALA A 34 -7.56 -13.71 -8.49
N ASP A 35 -8.14 -12.51 -8.52
CA ASP A 35 -8.68 -11.88 -9.72
C ASP A 35 -7.67 -11.01 -10.48
N TRP A 36 -6.44 -10.85 -9.95
CA TRP A 36 -5.42 -9.94 -10.47
C TRP A 36 -4.19 -10.68 -10.96
N ASP A 37 -3.73 -10.28 -12.15
CA ASP A 37 -2.35 -10.51 -12.57
C ASP A 37 -1.43 -9.40 -12.01
N VAL A 38 -0.11 -9.54 -12.23
CA VAL A 38 0.88 -8.56 -11.76
C VAL A 38 0.58 -7.16 -12.30
N ARG A 39 0.13 -7.03 -13.56
CA ARG A 39 -0.25 -5.74 -14.14
C ARG A 39 -1.40 -5.09 -13.37
N ALA A 40 -2.51 -5.82 -13.17
CA ALA A 40 -3.66 -5.33 -12.43
C ALA A 40 -3.31 -4.96 -10.99
N LEU A 41 -2.44 -5.74 -10.35
CA LEU A 41 -1.97 -5.47 -8.98
C LEU A 41 -1.17 -4.17 -8.90
N VAL A 42 -0.24 -3.95 -9.82
CA VAL A 42 0.57 -2.73 -9.85
C VAL A 42 -0.30 -1.52 -10.20
N ASP A 43 -1.19 -1.64 -11.19
CA ASP A 43 -2.11 -0.57 -11.57
C ASP A 43 -3.01 -0.17 -10.39
N HIS A 44 -3.50 -1.15 -9.61
CA HIS A 44 -4.25 -0.88 -8.38
C HIS A 44 -3.41 -0.14 -7.35
N ALA A 45 -2.22 -0.65 -6.99
CA ALA A 45 -1.38 -0.05 -5.96
C ALA A 45 -0.99 1.39 -6.32
N VAL A 46 -0.55 1.63 -7.57
CA VAL A 46 -0.18 2.96 -8.06
C VAL A 46 -1.42 3.87 -8.12
N GLY A 47 -2.54 3.36 -8.62
CA GLY A 47 -3.81 4.08 -8.69
C GLY A 47 -4.33 4.49 -7.32
N TYR A 48 -4.17 3.64 -6.30
CA TYR A 48 -4.58 3.91 -4.93
C TYR A 48 -3.74 5.03 -4.30
N GLN A 49 -2.42 5.00 -4.50
CA GLN A 49 -1.54 6.11 -4.08
C GLN A 49 -1.89 7.41 -4.82
N TRP A 50 -2.19 7.34 -6.12
CA TRP A 50 -2.62 8.51 -6.89
C TRP A 50 -3.97 9.07 -6.41
N ALA A 51 -4.93 8.22 -6.08
CA ALA A 51 -6.21 8.63 -5.51
C ALA A 51 -6.02 9.32 -4.14
N TYR A 52 -5.14 8.77 -3.30
CA TYR A 52 -4.75 9.41 -2.05
C TYR A 52 -4.09 10.77 -2.28
N LEU A 53 -3.20 10.89 -3.26
CA LEU A 53 -2.59 12.17 -3.66
C LEU A 53 -3.64 13.19 -4.11
N ASN A 54 -4.63 12.80 -4.91
CA ASN A 54 -5.74 13.67 -5.34
C ASN A 54 -6.54 14.21 -4.16
N ALA A 55 -6.82 13.33 -3.20
CA ALA A 55 -7.56 13.70 -2.01
C ALA A 55 -6.72 14.59 -1.07
N LEU A 56 -5.39 14.38 -1.02
CA LEU A 56 -4.44 15.19 -0.27
C LEU A 56 -4.27 16.61 -0.84
N ASP A 57 -4.16 16.72 -2.17
CA ASP A 57 -4.15 17.99 -2.89
C ASP A 57 -4.47 17.81 -4.37
N SER A 58 -5.68 18.24 -4.75
CA SER A 58 -6.17 18.21 -6.13
C SER A 58 -5.30 18.97 -7.14
N ASN A 59 -4.53 19.99 -6.71
CA ASN A 59 -3.64 20.71 -7.62
C ASN A 59 -2.36 19.92 -7.91
N THR A 60 -1.74 19.32 -6.89
CA THR A 60 -0.53 18.49 -7.07
C THR A 60 -0.84 17.25 -7.92
N ALA A 61 -2.03 16.67 -7.75
CA ALA A 61 -2.44 15.52 -8.54
C ALA A 61 -2.76 15.85 -10.01
N ALA A 62 -3.14 17.08 -10.33
CA ALA A 62 -3.31 17.50 -11.73
C ALA A 62 -1.98 17.56 -12.49
N ASP A 63 -0.88 17.87 -11.78
CA ASP A 63 0.47 17.90 -12.33
C ASP A 63 1.10 16.50 -12.40
N ALA A 64 0.74 15.60 -11.49
CA ALA A 64 1.06 14.18 -11.56
C ALA A 64 0.11 13.47 -12.51
N ALA A 65 0.50 13.29 -13.78
CA ALA A 65 -0.26 12.46 -14.72
C ALA A 65 -0.66 11.14 -14.04
N GLY A 66 -1.95 10.78 -14.14
CA GLY A 66 -2.47 9.54 -13.57
C GLY A 66 -1.82 8.30 -14.20
N PRO A 67 -2.18 7.09 -13.74
CA PRO A 67 -1.58 5.86 -14.29
C PRO A 67 -1.72 5.82 -15.82
N ASP A 68 -0.57 5.74 -16.49
CA ASP A 68 -0.40 5.62 -17.94
C ASP A 68 -0.24 4.14 -18.35
N ASP A 69 0.08 3.88 -19.63
CA ASP A 69 0.30 2.51 -20.11
C ASP A 69 1.58 1.87 -19.54
N ASP A 70 2.47 2.65 -18.91
CA ASP A 70 3.75 2.27 -18.29
C ASP A 70 3.69 2.34 -16.75
N PRO A 71 3.34 1.24 -16.06
CA PRO A 71 3.21 1.23 -14.60
C PRO A 71 4.47 1.67 -13.85
N VAL A 72 5.66 1.53 -14.44
CA VAL A 72 6.92 1.96 -13.81
C VAL A 72 7.06 3.48 -13.84
N ALA A 73 6.77 4.10 -14.99
CA ALA A 73 6.79 5.56 -15.13
C ALA A 73 5.68 6.22 -14.29
N SER A 74 4.50 5.59 -14.26
CA SER A 74 3.38 5.98 -13.40
C SER A 74 3.77 5.98 -11.92
N TRP A 75 4.37 4.90 -11.44
CA TRP A 75 4.85 4.82 -10.05
C TRP A 75 5.85 5.93 -9.73
N ALA A 76 6.84 6.16 -10.59
CA ALA A 76 7.85 7.20 -10.37
C ALA A 76 7.23 8.60 -10.22
N THR A 77 6.22 8.90 -11.03
CA THR A 77 5.49 10.17 -11.00
C THR A 77 4.68 10.33 -9.70
N VAL A 78 3.88 9.32 -9.34
CA VAL A 78 3.05 9.33 -8.13
C VAL A 78 3.91 9.38 -6.87
N HIS A 79 4.97 8.58 -6.81
CA HIS A 79 5.90 8.55 -5.70
C HIS A 79 6.56 9.92 -5.46
N ALA A 80 7.08 10.55 -6.52
CA ALA A 80 7.71 11.87 -6.41
C ALA A 80 6.71 12.95 -5.94
N ALA A 81 5.48 12.93 -6.45
CA ALA A 81 4.46 13.89 -6.09
C ALA A 81 3.99 13.73 -4.63
N LEU A 82 3.79 12.49 -4.15
CA LEU A 82 3.47 12.23 -2.74
C LEU A 82 4.62 12.61 -1.81
N ALA A 83 5.86 12.28 -2.17
CA ALA A 83 7.03 12.67 -1.40
C ALA A 83 7.12 14.19 -1.23
N ALA A 84 6.92 14.95 -2.32
CA ALA A 84 6.88 16.41 -2.28
C ALA A 84 5.69 16.95 -1.46
N ALA A 85 4.51 16.32 -1.57
CA ALA A 85 3.34 16.72 -0.80
C ALA A 85 3.58 16.58 0.71
N TYR A 86 4.29 15.54 1.16
CA TYR A 86 4.65 15.35 2.57
C TYR A 86 5.72 16.32 3.10
N GLU A 87 6.45 17.02 2.23
CA GLU A 87 7.42 18.04 2.64
C GLU A 87 6.77 19.41 2.89
N ARG A 88 5.50 19.58 2.53
CA ARG A 88 4.81 20.86 2.72
C ARG A 88 4.54 21.12 4.20
N PRO A 89 4.66 22.38 4.65
CA PRO A 89 4.29 22.76 6.01
C PRO A 89 2.86 22.36 6.36
N ASP A 90 2.66 21.87 7.58
CA ASP A 90 1.35 21.58 8.20
C ASP A 90 0.46 20.58 7.44
N VAL A 91 1.00 19.91 6.41
CA VAL A 91 0.24 18.93 5.62
C VAL A 91 -0.26 17.79 6.50
N LEU A 92 0.55 17.31 7.44
CA LEU A 92 0.17 16.20 8.33
C LEU A 92 -0.94 16.56 9.34
N GLU A 93 -1.11 17.86 9.63
CA GLU A 93 -2.12 18.38 10.56
C GLU A 93 -3.45 18.67 9.85
N SER A 94 -3.43 18.79 8.53
CA SER A 94 -4.63 19.03 7.74
C SER A 94 -5.53 17.78 7.74
N SER A 95 -6.84 18.01 7.72
CA SER A 95 -7.87 16.97 7.61
C SER A 95 -8.44 16.94 6.20
N PHE A 96 -8.77 15.76 5.70
CA PHE A 96 -9.46 15.59 4.42
C PHE A 96 -10.24 14.28 4.42
N ASP A 97 -11.17 14.11 3.48
CA ASP A 97 -12.03 12.93 3.43
C ASP A 97 -11.52 11.95 2.37
N PHE A 98 -10.74 10.94 2.76
CA PHE A 98 -10.34 9.84 1.87
C PHE A 98 -11.16 8.57 2.10
N LEU A 99 -11.12 8.04 3.33
CA LEU A 99 -11.91 6.87 3.75
C LEU A 99 -12.82 7.21 4.95
N THR A 100 -13.37 8.41 5.02
CA THR A 100 -14.34 8.71 6.08
C THR A 100 -15.65 7.94 5.86
N PRO A 101 -16.24 7.33 6.93
CA PRO A 101 -15.90 7.46 8.34
C PRO A 101 -14.94 6.39 8.91
N ILE A 102 -14.35 5.51 8.09
CA ILE A 102 -13.51 4.38 8.53
C ILE A 102 -12.26 4.88 9.26
N VAL A 103 -11.57 5.89 8.71
CA VAL A 103 -10.41 6.52 9.34
C VAL A 103 -10.61 8.03 9.39
N PRO A 104 -11.30 8.55 10.43
CA PRO A 104 -11.48 9.99 10.59
C PRO A 104 -10.19 10.63 11.13
N GLY A 105 -9.93 11.87 10.73
CA GLY A 105 -8.88 12.69 11.33
C GLY A 105 -7.95 13.35 10.34
N THR A 106 -6.73 13.64 10.80
CA THR A 106 -5.71 14.33 10.01
C THR A 106 -5.03 13.40 9.00
N ILE A 107 -4.25 13.96 8.09
CA ILE A 107 -3.39 13.22 7.15
C ILE A 107 -2.45 12.28 7.89
N ALA A 108 -1.91 12.70 9.04
CA ALA A 108 -1.08 11.83 9.88
C ALA A 108 -1.84 10.57 10.36
N ALA A 109 -3.15 10.66 10.58
CA ALA A 109 -3.97 9.52 10.95
C ALA A 109 -4.34 8.66 9.74
N GLN A 110 -4.60 9.29 8.59
CA GLN A 110 -5.10 8.61 7.39
C GLN A 110 -4.00 7.94 6.55
N ILE A 111 -2.74 8.36 6.66
CA ILE A 111 -1.62 7.78 5.91
C ILE A 111 -1.41 6.28 6.18
N VAL A 112 -1.92 5.75 7.29
CA VAL A 112 -1.88 4.29 7.56
C VAL A 112 -2.62 3.49 6.49
N VAL A 113 -3.64 4.08 5.85
CA VAL A 113 -4.43 3.43 4.80
C VAL A 113 -3.62 3.19 3.52
N PRO A 114 -3.10 4.21 2.82
CA PRO A 114 -2.27 3.98 1.64
C PRO A 114 -0.96 3.27 1.98
N LEU A 115 -0.44 3.39 3.21
CA LEU A 115 0.69 2.60 3.68
C LEU A 115 0.37 1.11 3.74
N ALA A 116 -0.78 0.74 4.31
CA ALA A 116 -1.20 -0.65 4.44
C ALA A 116 -1.37 -1.30 3.05
N ASP A 117 -2.12 -0.64 2.15
CA ASP A 117 -2.32 -1.09 0.77
C ASP A 117 -0.98 -1.34 0.06
N LEU A 118 -0.08 -0.35 0.08
CA LEU A 118 1.22 -0.44 -0.59
C LEU A 118 2.11 -1.52 0.02
N LEU A 119 2.14 -1.65 1.35
CA LEU A 119 2.93 -2.66 2.06
C LEU A 119 2.49 -4.08 1.69
N ILE A 120 1.18 -4.30 1.71
CA ILE A 120 0.57 -5.59 1.39
C ILE A 120 0.84 -5.94 -0.08
N HIS A 121 0.62 -5.01 -0.99
CA HIS A 121 0.83 -5.25 -2.41
C HIS A 121 2.31 -5.30 -2.82
N THR A 122 3.22 -4.72 -2.03
CA THR A 122 4.66 -4.97 -2.18
C THR A 122 5.00 -6.45 -1.96
N TRP A 123 4.39 -7.07 -0.94
CA TRP A 123 4.57 -8.50 -0.68
C TRP A 123 3.90 -9.37 -1.73
N ASP A 124 2.67 -9.03 -2.15
CA ASP A 124 1.98 -9.74 -3.22
C ASP A 124 2.79 -9.72 -4.52
N LEU A 125 3.36 -8.56 -4.87
CA LEU A 125 4.24 -8.40 -6.02
C LEU A 125 5.49 -9.26 -5.88
N SER A 126 6.17 -9.20 -4.72
CA SER A 126 7.36 -10.01 -4.46
C SER A 126 7.10 -11.51 -4.69
N ARG A 127 5.95 -11.99 -4.20
CA ARG A 127 5.58 -13.39 -4.33
C ARG A 127 5.19 -13.78 -5.76
N ALA A 128 4.48 -12.90 -6.47
CA ALA A 128 4.06 -13.15 -7.85
C ALA A 128 5.26 -13.25 -8.82
N ILE A 129 6.36 -12.57 -8.53
CA ILE A 129 7.57 -12.56 -9.36
C ILE A 129 8.73 -13.43 -8.80
N ASP A 130 8.46 -14.24 -7.77
CA ASP A 130 9.44 -15.13 -7.12
C ASP A 130 10.73 -14.40 -6.66
N THR A 131 10.55 -13.30 -5.92
CA THR A 131 11.65 -12.54 -5.33
C THR A 131 11.53 -12.44 -3.81
N ASP A 132 12.47 -11.73 -3.18
CA ASP A 132 12.50 -11.55 -1.74
C ASP A 132 11.23 -10.87 -1.20
N GLU A 133 10.53 -11.62 -0.33
CA GLU A 133 9.29 -11.25 0.34
C GLU A 133 9.51 -10.53 1.68
N SER A 134 10.75 -10.22 2.04
CA SER A 134 11.03 -9.50 3.29
C SER A 134 10.38 -8.11 3.29
N LEU A 135 9.74 -7.80 4.42
CA LEU A 135 9.14 -6.49 4.73
C LEU A 135 9.62 -6.01 6.10
N PRO A 136 9.61 -4.69 6.37
CA PRO A 136 9.99 -4.15 7.66
C PRO A 136 9.01 -4.59 8.75
N GLU A 137 9.45 -5.47 9.65
CA GLU A 137 8.59 -6.09 10.67
C GLU A 137 7.89 -5.07 11.57
N GLU A 138 8.57 -3.99 11.97
CA GLU A 138 7.96 -2.92 12.79
C GLU A 138 6.82 -2.20 12.04
N THR A 139 6.92 -2.08 10.72
CA THR A 139 5.88 -1.49 9.87
C THR A 139 4.72 -2.45 9.69
N CYS A 140 4.98 -3.76 9.56
CA CYS A 140 3.93 -4.78 9.56
C CYS A 140 3.14 -4.80 10.87
N ASP A 141 3.82 -4.76 12.03
CA ASP A 141 3.18 -4.70 13.34
C ASP A 141 2.32 -3.44 13.50
N PHE A 142 2.85 -2.28 13.07
CA PHE A 142 2.15 -1.00 13.10
C PHE A 142 0.86 -1.04 12.27
N VAL A 143 0.94 -1.54 11.03
CA VAL A 143 -0.22 -1.67 10.13
C VAL A 143 -1.23 -2.67 10.70
N LEU A 144 -0.78 -3.85 11.17
CA LEU A 144 -1.65 -4.87 11.73
C LEU A 144 -2.41 -4.36 12.97
N ALA A 145 -1.75 -3.61 13.86
CA ALA A 145 -2.39 -3.00 15.01
C ALA A 145 -3.51 -2.03 14.58
N ALA A 146 -3.23 -1.15 13.62
CA ALA A 146 -4.23 -0.21 13.10
C ALA A 146 -5.41 -0.91 12.42
N MET A 147 -5.16 -1.98 11.65
CA MET A 147 -6.21 -2.75 10.97
C MET A 147 -7.11 -3.48 11.97
N ARG A 148 -6.57 -4.00 13.08
CA ARG A 148 -7.36 -4.65 14.13
C ARG A 148 -8.34 -3.70 14.80
N ASP A 149 -7.96 -2.44 15.01
CA ASP A 149 -8.83 -1.43 15.62
C ASP A 149 -10.10 -1.17 14.77
N VAL A 150 -10.00 -1.33 13.45
CA VAL A 150 -11.09 -1.10 12.49
C VAL A 150 -11.56 -2.38 11.79
N GLU A 151 -11.22 -3.57 12.29
CA GLU A 151 -11.46 -4.84 11.58
C GLU A 151 -12.93 -4.99 11.11
N HIS A 152 -13.86 -4.67 12.01
CA HIS A 152 -15.30 -4.72 11.74
C HIS A 152 -15.78 -3.79 10.61
N LEU A 153 -15.01 -2.77 10.26
CA LEU A 153 -15.28 -1.83 9.16
C LEU A 153 -14.59 -2.21 7.86
N ILE A 154 -13.49 -2.96 7.93
CA ILE A 154 -12.67 -3.32 6.75
C ILE A 154 -12.91 -4.76 6.28
N ARG A 155 -13.59 -5.59 7.07
CA ARG A 155 -14.09 -6.92 6.68
C ARG A 155 -15.33 -6.81 5.78
N ILE A 156 -15.18 -6.08 4.68
CA ILE A 156 -16.17 -5.94 3.61
C ILE A 156 -15.73 -6.84 2.46
N PRO A 157 -16.67 -7.52 1.77
CA PRO A 157 -16.36 -8.21 0.52
C PRO A 157 -15.55 -7.31 -0.42
N GLU A 158 -14.63 -7.90 -1.19
CA GLU A 158 -13.74 -7.23 -2.17
C GLU A 158 -12.54 -6.45 -1.60
N TRP A 159 -12.45 -6.21 -0.28
CA TRP A 159 -11.29 -5.51 0.31
C TRP A 159 -10.20 -6.46 0.80
N TYR A 160 -10.58 -7.43 1.63
CA TYR A 160 -9.68 -8.41 2.20
C TYR A 160 -10.30 -9.81 2.13
N GLY A 161 -9.46 -10.82 1.98
CA GLY A 161 -9.89 -12.22 2.09
C GLY A 161 -10.33 -12.57 3.51
N GLU A 162 -10.87 -13.78 3.68
CA GLU A 162 -11.12 -14.33 5.01
C GLU A 162 -9.80 -14.49 5.78
N ALA A 163 -9.76 -14.07 7.05
CA ALA A 163 -8.56 -14.21 7.87
C ALA A 163 -8.14 -15.68 7.97
N ILE A 164 -6.85 -15.91 7.90
CA ILE A 164 -6.23 -17.20 8.17
C ILE A 164 -5.61 -17.13 9.57
N GLU A 165 -5.73 -18.21 10.34
CA GLU A 165 -5.07 -18.31 11.65
C GLU A 165 -3.56 -18.50 11.43
N PRO A 166 -2.70 -17.53 11.84
CA PRO A 166 -1.27 -17.69 11.69
C PRO A 166 -0.71 -18.69 12.73
N PRO A 167 0.45 -19.32 12.46
CA PRO A 167 1.16 -20.08 13.48
C PRO A 167 1.44 -19.25 14.75
N PRO A 168 1.44 -19.86 15.96
CA PRO A 168 1.61 -19.10 17.23
C PRO A 168 2.90 -18.28 17.35
N SER A 169 3.92 -18.60 16.57
CA SER A 169 5.21 -17.89 16.52
C SER A 169 5.48 -17.25 15.15
N ALA A 170 4.43 -16.93 14.40
CA ALA A 170 4.51 -16.27 13.12
C ALA A 170 5.21 -14.90 13.24
N SER A 171 6.07 -14.58 12.27
CA SER A 171 6.65 -13.24 12.16
C SER A 171 5.56 -12.18 11.92
N PRO A 172 5.82 -10.89 12.18
CA PRO A 172 4.89 -9.80 11.88
C PRO A 172 4.37 -9.80 10.44
N VAL A 173 5.24 -10.16 9.47
CA VAL A 173 4.85 -10.29 8.06
C VAL A 173 3.78 -11.37 7.88
N VAL A 174 4.02 -12.57 8.42
CA VAL A 174 3.10 -13.72 8.32
C VAL A 174 1.77 -13.41 9.02
N GLN A 175 1.81 -12.74 10.18
CA GLN A 175 0.60 -12.32 10.89
C GLN A 175 -0.24 -11.32 10.08
N LEU A 176 0.40 -10.30 9.47
CA LEU A 176 -0.30 -9.32 8.64
C LEU A 176 -0.90 -9.96 7.39
N MET A 177 -0.13 -10.77 6.67
CA MET A 177 -0.62 -11.45 5.46
C MET A 177 -1.77 -12.41 5.79
N SER A 178 -1.65 -13.19 6.87
CA SER A 178 -2.73 -14.07 7.35
C SER A 178 -3.98 -13.29 7.73
N PHE A 179 -3.85 -12.14 8.40
CA PHE A 179 -4.98 -11.27 8.76
C PHE A 179 -5.77 -10.81 7.53
N THR A 180 -5.06 -10.51 6.44
CA THR A 180 -5.65 -10.05 5.17
C THR A 180 -6.11 -11.18 4.25
N GLY A 181 -6.02 -12.44 4.71
CA GLY A 181 -6.47 -13.63 4.00
C GLY A 181 -5.51 -14.17 2.95
N ARG A 182 -4.25 -13.73 2.98
CA ARG A 182 -3.22 -14.22 2.07
C ARG A 182 -2.65 -15.54 2.58
N PRO A 183 -2.57 -16.59 1.75
CA PRO A 183 -1.90 -17.83 2.12
C PRO A 183 -0.40 -17.56 2.25
N VAL A 184 0.20 -18.00 3.37
CA VAL A 184 1.61 -17.83 3.75
C VAL A 184 2.26 -19.16 4.05
#